data_AF-A0A380L3X3-F1
#
_entry.id   AF-A0A380L3X3-F1
#
_cell.length_a   1.000
_cell.length_b   1.000
_cell.length_c   1.000
_cell.angle_alpha   90.00
_cell.angle_beta   90.00
_cell.angle_gamma   90.00
#
_symmetry.space_group_name_H-M   'P 1'
#
loop_
_entity.id
_entity.type
_entity.pdbx_description
1 polymer ?
#
loop_
_entity_poly.entity_id
_entity_poly.type
_entity_poly.pdbx_seq_one_letter_code
_entity_poly.pdbx_strand_id
1 'polypeptide(L)'
;MKFRKTRKDNTSGFRGVFQKNNGKYQVRIGLQRKSYNVGSFDTFEQAVAARLEAEKLLHGGFIQEYEKWQEKAIIDPQYAAEHPFQFYVKQIEGRFYVSSSVTE
;
A
#
# COMPACT_ATOMS: atom_id res chain seq x y z
N MET A 1 -9.56 11.40 -9.84
CA MET A 1 -8.65 11.40 -8.67
C MET A 1 -8.09 12.81 -8.46
N LYS A 2 -8.57 13.56 -7.44
CA LYS A 2 -8.03 14.88 -7.11
C LYS A 2 -6.63 14.70 -6.51
N PHE A 3 -5.61 15.26 -7.15
CA PHE A 3 -4.25 15.32 -6.60
C PHE A 3 -4.31 16.05 -5.24
N ARG A 4 -4.02 15.32 -4.16
CA ARG A 4 -3.92 15.90 -2.81
C ARG A 4 -2.74 16.87 -2.78
N LYS A 5 -2.88 17.99 -2.06
CA LYS A 5 -1.85 19.03 -1.92
C LYS A 5 -0.49 18.41 -1.61
N THR A 6 0.48 18.62 -2.50
CA THR A 6 1.86 18.22 -2.30
C THR A 6 2.48 19.08 -1.21
N ARG A 7 3.27 18.45 -0.34
CA ARG A 7 4.07 19.19 0.64
C ARG A 7 5.16 19.99 -0.07
N LYS A 8 5.41 21.22 0.37
CA LYS A 8 6.37 22.16 -0.26
C LYS A 8 7.80 21.60 -0.27
N ASP A 9 8.11 20.77 0.71
CA ASP A 9 9.37 20.06 0.92
C ASP A 9 9.54 18.78 0.07
N ASN A 10 8.52 18.36 -0.69
CA ASN A 10 8.68 17.24 -1.62
C ASN A 10 9.11 17.73 -3.01
N THR A 11 10.43 17.68 -3.25
CA THR A 11 11.07 18.04 -4.52
C THR A 11 10.54 17.27 -5.72
N SER A 12 10.02 16.05 -5.53
CA SER A 12 9.53 15.23 -6.65
C SER A 12 8.11 15.58 -7.11
N GLY A 13 7.32 16.30 -6.30
CA GLY A 13 5.94 16.63 -6.64
C GLY A 13 4.95 15.45 -6.63
N PHE A 14 5.37 14.22 -6.28
CA PHE A 14 4.46 13.07 -6.15
C PHE A 14 4.54 12.43 -4.77
N ARG A 15 3.38 12.07 -4.22
CA ARG A 15 3.30 11.54 -2.85
C ARG A 15 4.01 10.20 -2.74
N GLY A 16 4.85 10.07 -1.70
CA GLY A 16 5.59 8.85 -1.43
C GLY A 16 6.62 8.47 -2.50
N VAL A 17 6.92 9.39 -3.42
CA VAL A 17 8.12 9.41 -4.25
C VAL A 17 8.99 10.52 -3.68
N PHE A 18 10.29 10.25 -3.55
CA PHE A 18 11.26 11.18 -3.00
C PHE A 18 12.50 11.20 -3.87
N GLN A 19 12.88 12.37 -4.36
CA GLN A 19 14.13 12.52 -5.09
C GLN A 19 15.30 12.51 -4.11
N LYS A 20 16.33 11.73 -4.42
CA LYS A 20 17.57 11.61 -3.65
C LYS A 20 18.66 12.45 -4.30
N ASN A 21 19.67 12.84 -3.52
CA ASN A 21 20.78 13.67 -3.99
C ASN A 21 21.61 13.02 -5.12
N ASN A 22 21.53 11.69 -5.28
CA ASN A 22 22.17 10.94 -6.35
C ASN A 22 21.36 10.92 -7.67
N GLY A 23 20.30 11.75 -7.77
CA GLY A 23 19.42 11.81 -8.94
C GLY A 23 18.35 10.72 -9.00
N LYS A 24 18.41 9.71 -8.11
CA LYS A 24 17.43 8.61 -8.09
C LYS A 24 16.15 8.97 -7.34
N TYR A 25 15.08 8.25 -7.62
CA TYR A 25 13.77 8.40 -7.01
C TYR A 25 13.47 7.22 -6.10
N GLN A 26 13.36 7.46 -4.80
CA GLN A 26 12.96 6.46 -3.82
C GLN A 26 11.43 6.44 -3.66
N VAL A 27 10.84 5.25 -3.66
CA VAL A 27 9.39 5.05 -3.50
C VAL A 27 9.10 4.36 -2.17
N ARG A 28 8.26 4.98 -1.33
CA ARG A 28 7.89 4.45 0.00
C ARG A 28 6.40 4.46 0.24
N ILE A 29 5.77 3.30 0.40
CA ILE A 29 4.34 3.17 0.68
C ILE A 29 4.07 2.91 2.17
N GLY A 30 3.03 3.53 2.71
CA GLY A 30 2.62 3.35 4.11
C GLY A 30 1.33 2.54 4.18
N LEU A 31 1.33 1.47 4.96
CA LEU A 31 0.14 0.66 5.25
C LEU A 31 0.19 0.18 6.71
N GLN A 32 -0.94 0.23 7.42
CA GLN A 32 -1.04 -0.21 8.83
C GLN A 32 0.03 0.39 9.75
N ARG A 33 0.29 1.69 9.66
CA ARG A 33 1.33 2.42 10.42
C ARG A 33 2.77 1.94 10.15
N LYS A 34 2.98 1.01 9.22
CA LYS A 34 4.31 0.59 8.73
C LYS A 34 4.59 1.23 7.38
N SER A 35 5.84 1.61 7.17
CA SER A 35 6.32 2.14 5.89
C SER A 35 7.20 1.11 5.19
N TYR A 36 6.85 0.76 3.96
CA TYR A 36 7.54 -0.19 3.12
C TYR A 36 8.28 0.55 2.00
N ASN A 37 9.55 0.18 1.77
CA ASN A 37 10.36 0.76 0.70
C ASN A 37 10.14 -0.05 -0.57
N VAL A 38 9.35 0.45 -1.51
CA VAL A 38 9.04 -0.25 -2.77
C VAL A 38 10.30 -0.46 -3.61
N GLY A 39 11.16 0.55 -3.67
CA GLY A 39 12.40 0.50 -4.43
C GLY A 39 12.96 1.88 -4.74
N SER A 40 14.05 1.90 -5.50
CA SER A 40 14.65 3.11 -6.05
C SER A 40 14.74 3.00 -7.56
N PHE A 41 14.28 4.02 -8.27
CA PHE A 41 14.24 4.08 -9.73
C PHE A 41 15.06 5.24 -10.23
N ASP A 42 15.55 5.16 -11.47
CA ASP A 42 16.38 6.22 -12.05
C ASP A 42 15.52 7.35 -12.63
N THR A 43 14.29 7.06 -13.06
CA THR A 43 13.36 8.07 -13.58
C THR A 43 12.14 8.29 -12.68
N PHE A 44 11.59 9.50 -12.75
CA PHE A 44 10.40 9.87 -12.00
C PHE A 44 9.18 9.05 -12.45
N GLU A 45 9.01 8.82 -13.74
CA GLU A 45 7.88 8.06 -14.29
C GLU A 45 7.89 6.60 -13.81
N GLN A 46 9.06 5.95 -13.79
CA GLN A 46 9.19 4.60 -13.23
C GLN A 46 8.83 4.56 -11.75
N ALA A 47 9.28 5.56 -10.98
CA ALA A 47 8.94 5.67 -9.57
C ALA A 47 7.42 5.87 -9.34
N VAL A 48 6.76 6.66 -10.19
CA VAL A 48 5.31 6.86 -10.15
C VAL A 48 4.56 5.58 -10.53
N ALA A 49 4.99 4.88 -11.57
CA ALA A 49 4.39 3.62 -11.99
C ALA A 49 4.49 2.57 -10.87
N ALA A 50 5.68 2.35 -10.33
CA ALA A 50 5.90 1.42 -9.22
C ALA A 50 5.10 1.81 -7.97
N ARG A 51 4.93 3.12 -7.74
CA ARG A 51 4.09 3.62 -6.65
C ARG A 51 2.61 3.25 -6.86
N LEU A 52 2.09 3.43 -8.06
CA LEU A 52 0.70 3.10 -8.39
C LEU A 52 0.45 1.59 -8.33
N GLU A 53 1.38 0.78 -8.81
CA GLU A 53 1.30 -0.68 -8.72
C GLU A 53 1.29 -1.15 -7.26
N ALA A 54 2.21 -0.64 -6.44
CA ALA A 54 2.25 -0.96 -5.02
C ALA A 54 0.95 -0.56 -4.30
N GLU A 55 0.32 0.56 -4.69
CA GLU A 55 -0.97 0.96 -4.15
C GLU A 55 -2.11 0.05 -4.58
N LYS A 56 -2.14 -0.34 -5.86
CA LYS A 56 -3.16 -1.27 -6.35
C LYS A 56 -3.08 -2.61 -5.65
N LEU A 57 -1.86 -3.12 -5.41
CA LEU A 57 -1.65 -4.38 -4.70
C LEU A 57 -2.02 -4.26 -3.21
N LEU A 58 -1.47 -3.26 -2.53
CA LEU A 58 -1.57 -3.15 -1.07
C LEU A 58 -2.92 -2.59 -0.62
N HIS A 59 -3.35 -1.46 -1.19
CA HIS A 59 -4.63 -0.87 -0.83
C HIS A 59 -5.80 -1.57 -1.54
N GLY A 60 -5.62 -1.97 -2.80
CA GLY A 60 -6.68 -2.67 -3.54
C GLY A 60 -7.02 -4.01 -2.91
N GLY A 61 -6.01 -4.85 -2.62
CA GLY A 61 -6.22 -6.11 -1.88
C GLY A 61 -6.81 -5.85 -0.49
N PHE A 62 -6.26 -4.90 0.27
CA PHE A 62 -6.82 -4.58 1.59
C PHE A 62 -8.32 -4.24 1.55
N ILE A 63 -8.76 -3.40 0.61
CA ILE A 63 -10.17 -3.01 0.50
C ILE A 63 -11.05 -4.22 0.14
N GLN A 64 -10.61 -5.03 -0.83
CA GLN A 64 -11.36 -6.21 -1.27
C GLN A 64 -11.53 -7.23 -0.13
N GLU A 65 -10.44 -7.58 0.56
CA GLU A 65 -10.47 -8.52 1.66
C GLU A 65 -11.25 -7.96 2.87
N TYR A 66 -11.16 -6.66 3.12
CA TYR A 66 -11.89 -6.00 4.19
C TYR A 66 -13.40 -5.94 3.91
N GLU A 67 -13.83 -5.64 2.68
CA GLU A 67 -15.26 -5.70 2.29
C GLU A 67 -15.82 -7.09 2.52
N LYS A 68 -15.14 -8.14 2.02
CA LYS A 68 -15.56 -9.54 2.24
C LYS A 68 -15.69 -9.90 3.72
N TRP A 69 -14.75 -9.45 4.55
CA TRP A 69 -14.81 -9.67 5.98
C TRP A 69 -15.97 -8.91 6.63
N GLN A 70 -16.16 -7.65 6.24
CA GLN A 70 -17.19 -6.77 6.78
C GLN A 70 -18.59 -7.28 6.45
N GLU A 71 -18.82 -7.79 5.24
CA GLU A 71 -20.08 -8.41 4.84
C GLU A 71 -20.42 -9.60 5.75
N LYS A 72 -19.46 -10.50 5.99
CA LYS A 72 -19.64 -11.64 6.90
C LYS A 72 -19.89 -11.17 8.35
N ALA A 73 -19.17 -10.14 8.81
CA ALA A 73 -19.31 -9.58 10.15
C ALA A 73 -20.66 -8.86 10.38
N ILE A 74 -21.25 -8.26 9.34
CA ILE A 74 -22.57 -7.63 9.42
C ILE A 74 -23.67 -8.70 9.51
N ILE A 75 -23.51 -9.81 8.78
CA ILE A 75 -24.47 -10.92 8.78
C ILE A 75 -24.39 -11.72 10.09
N ASP A 76 -23.17 -11.97 10.58
CA ASP A 76 -22.92 -12.71 11.81
C ASP A 76 -21.93 -11.96 12.74
N PRO A 77 -22.44 -11.33 13.81
CA PRO A 77 -21.60 -10.66 14.79
C PRO A 77 -20.64 -11.60 15.54
N GLN A 78 -20.95 -12.90 15.66
CA GLN A 78 -20.08 -13.88 16.32
C GLN A 78 -18.86 -14.20 15.44
N TYR A 79 -19.05 -14.28 14.13
CA TYR A 79 -17.96 -14.45 13.16
C TYR A 79 -16.88 -13.37 13.31
N ALA A 80 -17.27 -12.12 13.55
CA ALA A 80 -16.32 -11.01 13.73
C ALA A 80 -15.45 -11.16 14.99
N ALA A 81 -15.99 -11.77 16.05
CA ALA A 81 -15.28 -12.03 17.29
C ALA A 81 -14.30 -13.21 17.16
N GLU A 82 -14.69 -14.25 16.41
CA GLU A 82 -13.86 -15.44 16.18
C GLU A 82 -12.77 -15.22 15.12
N HIS A 83 -13.06 -14.39 14.11
CA HIS A 83 -12.18 -14.12 13.00
C HIS A 83 -11.87 -12.62 12.88
N PRO A 84 -11.01 -12.04 13.74
CA PRO A 84 -10.59 -10.65 13.57
C PRO A 84 -9.88 -10.46 12.22
N PHE A 85 -10.21 -9.36 11.54
CA PHE A 85 -9.56 -9.03 10.28
C PHE A 85 -8.07 -8.75 10.48
N GLN A 86 -7.23 -9.62 9.93
CA GLN A 86 -5.79 -9.47 9.93
C GLN A 86 -5.30 -9.40 8.49
N PHE A 87 -4.56 -8.35 8.17
CA PHE A 87 -3.95 -8.18 6.87
C PHE A 87 -2.44 -8.10 7.07
N TYR A 88 -1.71 -9.03 6.48
CA TYR A 88 -0.27 -9.15 6.59
C TYR A 88 0.37 -8.81 5.26
N VAL A 89 1.35 -7.92 5.31
CA VAL A 89 2.19 -7.56 4.16
C VAL A 89 3.60 -8.04 4.42
N LYS A 90 4.13 -8.86 3.51
CA LYS A 90 5.54 -9.24 3.46
C LYS A 90 6.17 -8.67 2.21
N GLN A 91 7.41 -8.21 2.35
CA GLN A 91 8.22 -7.77 1.23
C GLN A 91 9.40 -8.73 1.09
N ILE A 92 9.52 -9.38 -0.08
CA ILE A 92 10.59 -10.33 -0.38
C ILE A 92 11.16 -9.97 -1.75
N GLU A 93 12.46 -9.71 -1.83
CA GLU A 93 13.18 -9.35 -3.07
C GLU A 93 12.52 -8.23 -3.89
N GLY A 94 11.95 -7.21 -3.22
CA GLY A 94 11.27 -6.10 -3.89
C GLY A 94 9.84 -6.39 -4.34
N ARG A 95 9.33 -7.62 -4.16
CA ARG A 95 7.92 -7.97 -4.39
C ARG A 95 7.12 -7.91 -3.10
N PHE A 96 5.87 -7.47 -3.21
CA PHE A 96 4.91 -7.45 -2.11
C PHE A 96 4.03 -8.69 -2.14
N TYR A 97 3.96 -9.39 -1.02
CA TYR A 97 3.08 -10.51 -0.77
C TYR A 97 2.06 -10.07 0.29
N VAL A 98 0.79 -10.10 -0.08
CA VAL A 98 -0.32 -9.80 0.82
C VAL A 98 -1.00 -11.10 1.22
N SER A 99 -1.33 -11.24 2.50
CA SER A 99 -2.07 -12.37 3.04
C SER A 99 -3.09 -11.82 4.02
N SER A 100 -4.36 -12.18 3.86
CA SER A 100 -5.41 -11.86 4.81
C SER A 100 -5.79 -13.10 5.62
N SER A 101 -6.39 -12.90 6.80
CA SER A 101 -7.03 -13.97 7.57
C SER A 101 -8.37 -14.40 6.99
N VAL A 102 -8.88 -13.68 5.99
CA VAL A 102 -10.12 -14.00 5.28
C VAL A 102 -9.80 -15.16 4.35
N THR A 103 -9.98 -16.37 4.86
CA THR A 103 -9.87 -17.58 4.06
C THR A 103 -11.11 -17.65 3.15
N GLU A 104 -10.91 -17.98 1.88
CA GLU A 104 -11.97 -18.19 0.89
C GLU A 104 -12.86 -19.38 1.30
#